data_AF-A0A3B9RN98-F1
#
_entry.id   AF-A0A3B9RN98-F1
#
_cell.length_a   1.000
_cell.length_b   1.000
_cell.length_c   1.000
_cell.angle_alpha   90.00
_cell.angle_beta   90.00
_cell.angle_gamma   90.00
#
_symmetry.space_group_name_H-M   'P 1'
#
loop_
_entity.id
_entity.type
_entity.pdbx_description
1 polymer ?
#
loop_
_entity_poly.entity_id
_entity_poly.type
_entity_poly.pdbx_seq_one_letter_code
_entity_poly.pdbx_strand_id
1 'polypeptide(L)'
;FWEQQIPILSSTLGFNHALSTAAASLTSMGYDAKCAIKDMFFDTISITGSFDQAFKSSLEAYKITTSLALDKRFGPISTSAVFDVSFYNSIIDNTADTPNVSLTVKGVFSK
;
A
#
# COMPACT_ATOMS: atom_id res chain seq x y z
N PHE A 1 -13.76 28.59 21.34
CA PHE A 1 -12.55 28.49 20.50
C PHE A 1 -12.63 27.18 19.74
N TRP A 2 -13.09 27.21 18.49
CA TRP A 2 -12.98 26.07 17.59
C TRP A 2 -11.73 26.33 16.78
N GLU A 3 -10.61 25.75 17.19
CA GLU A 3 -9.41 25.72 16.35
C GLU A 3 -9.75 24.90 15.12
N GLN A 4 -9.73 25.55 13.96
CA GLN A 4 -9.92 24.89 12.69
C GLN A 4 -8.64 24.08 12.43
N GLN A 5 -8.66 22.78 12.70
CA GLN A 5 -7.53 21.89 12.37
C GLN A 5 -7.30 21.94 10.86
N ILE A 6 -6.13 22.43 10.47
CA ILE A 6 -5.71 22.48 9.06
C ILE A 6 -5.17 21.09 8.71
N PRO A 7 -5.73 20.42 7.69
CA PRO A 7 -5.29 19.08 7.31
C PRO A 7 -3.86 19.12 6.78
N ILE A 8 -3.03 18.17 7.24
CA ILE A 8 -1.64 18.04 6.79
C ILE A 8 -1.55 16.95 5.73
N LEU A 9 -1.09 17.32 4.54
CA LEU A 9 -0.85 16.39 3.44
C LEU A 9 0.63 15.98 3.39
N SER A 10 0.89 14.69 3.25
CA SER A 10 2.23 14.13 3.00
C SER A 10 2.18 13.15 1.85
N SER A 11 3.14 13.21 0.94
CA SER A 11 3.29 12.25 -0.15
C SER A 11 4.73 11.80 -0.28
N THR A 12 4.94 10.55 -0.67
CA THR A 12 6.25 9.96 -0.87
C THR A 12 6.18 9.00 -2.05
N LEU A 13 7.16 9.12 -2.94
CA LEU A 13 7.40 8.19 -4.04
C LEU A 13 8.69 7.43 -3.76
N GLY A 14 8.65 6.11 -3.87
CA GLY A 14 9.78 5.21 -3.66
C GLY A 14 10.05 4.37 -4.89
N PHE A 15 11.34 4.13 -5.15
CA PHE A 15 11.82 3.20 -6.17
C PHE A 15 12.75 2.23 -5.45
N ASN A 16 12.18 1.27 -4.69
CA ASN A 16 12.97 0.48 -3.76
C ASN A 16 12.69 -1.02 -3.87
N HIS A 17 13.03 -1.60 -5.02
CA HIS A 17 13.03 -3.05 -5.19
C HIS A 17 14.33 -3.49 -5.87
N ALA A 18 14.90 -4.59 -5.39
CA ALA A 18 16.25 -5.01 -5.75
C ALA A 18 16.39 -5.36 -7.24
N LEU A 19 17.34 -4.71 -7.91
CA LEU A 19 17.80 -5.12 -9.24
C LEU A 19 18.57 -6.44 -9.12
N SER A 20 17.99 -7.52 -9.62
CA SER A 20 18.72 -8.78 -9.78
C SER A 20 19.67 -8.66 -10.99
N THR A 21 20.99 -8.65 -10.75
CA THR A 21 22.02 -8.43 -11.77
C THR A 21 22.62 -9.72 -12.35
N ALA A 22 22.06 -10.89 -12.02
CA ALA A 22 22.57 -12.16 -12.51
C ALA A 22 22.09 -12.47 -13.94
N ALA A 23 23.00 -12.93 -14.80
CA ALA A 23 22.67 -13.39 -16.15
C ALA A 23 21.65 -14.53 -16.07
N ALA A 24 20.49 -14.34 -16.71
CA ALA A 24 19.29 -15.20 -16.65
C ALA A 24 18.36 -15.04 -15.43
N SER A 25 18.60 -14.09 -14.53
CA SER A 25 17.68 -13.77 -13.43
C SER A 25 16.60 -12.76 -13.83
N LEU A 26 15.42 -12.84 -13.20
CA LEU A 26 14.37 -11.83 -13.39
C LEU A 26 14.81 -10.50 -12.78
N THR A 27 14.90 -9.46 -13.61
CA THR A 27 15.10 -8.09 -13.15
C THR A 27 13.78 -7.58 -12.60
N SER A 28 13.69 -7.40 -11.28
CA SER A 28 12.51 -6.81 -10.64
C SER A 28 12.69 -5.30 -10.49
N MET A 29 11.69 -4.53 -10.90
CA MET A 29 11.58 -3.10 -10.59
C MET A 29 10.26 -2.88 -9.86
N GLY A 30 10.29 -2.09 -8.80
CA GLY A 30 9.11 -1.80 -8.00
C GLY A 30 8.99 -0.32 -7.73
N TYR A 31 7.74 0.14 -7.73
CA TYR A 31 7.34 1.53 -7.58
C TYR A 31 6.36 1.61 -6.43
N ASP A 32 6.66 2.45 -5.45
CA ASP A 32 5.81 2.68 -4.30
C ASP A 32 5.33 4.13 -4.28
N ALA A 33 4.04 4.33 -4.09
CA ALA A 33 3.45 5.64 -3.86
C ALA A 33 2.68 5.60 -2.54
N LYS A 34 2.96 6.56 -1.66
CA LYS A 34 2.24 6.74 -0.40
C LYS A 34 1.75 8.17 -0.30
N CYS A 35 0.47 8.32 -0.01
CA CYS A 35 -0.16 9.59 0.32
C CYS A 35 -0.81 9.45 1.69
N ALA A 36 -0.64 10.42 2.58
CA ALA A 36 -1.34 10.45 3.85
C ALA A 36 -1.84 11.85 4.16
N ILE A 37 -3.09 11.91 4.61
CA ILE A 37 -3.77 13.12 5.09
C ILE A 37 -3.98 12.95 6.59
N LYS A 38 -3.58 13.94 7.37
CA LYS A 38 -3.74 13.96 8.82
C LYS A 38 -4.66 15.08 9.26
N ASP A 39 -5.15 14.98 10.49
CA ASP A 39 -5.92 16.02 11.17
C ASP A 39 -7.25 16.36 10.46
N MET A 40 -7.98 15.33 10.04
CA MET A 40 -9.33 15.40 9.47
C MET A 40 -10.36 14.74 10.41
N PHE A 41 -11.56 14.42 9.90
CA PHE A 41 -12.51 13.56 10.62
C PHE A 41 -11.84 12.28 11.11
N PHE A 42 -11.04 11.63 10.25
CA PHE A 42 -10.07 10.61 10.66
C PHE A 42 -8.75 11.29 11.02
N ASP A 43 -8.07 10.79 12.06
CA ASP A 43 -6.80 11.36 12.50
C ASP A 43 -5.72 11.11 11.44
N THR A 44 -5.80 9.99 10.74
CA THR A 44 -4.97 9.70 9.58
C THR A 44 -5.75 8.91 8.53
N ILE A 45 -5.66 9.36 7.28
CA ILE A 45 -6.08 8.64 6.08
C ILE A 45 -4.82 8.37 5.30
N SER A 46 -4.46 7.10 5.07
CA SER A 46 -3.31 6.73 4.25
C SER A 46 -3.77 5.94 3.03
N ILE A 47 -3.25 6.32 1.87
CA ILE A 47 -3.40 5.60 0.61
C ILE A 47 -2.02 5.16 0.18
N THR A 48 -1.84 3.86 -0.05
CA THR A 48 -0.60 3.32 -0.62
C THR A 48 -0.90 2.54 -1.88
N GLY A 49 -0.06 2.69 -2.88
CA GLY A 49 -0.03 1.84 -4.06
C GLY A 49 1.39 1.33 -4.28
N SER A 50 1.52 0.06 -4.63
CA SER A 50 2.77 -0.51 -5.12
C SER A 50 2.54 -1.20 -6.46
N PHE A 51 3.55 -1.12 -7.32
CA PHE A 51 3.59 -1.83 -8.58
C PHE A 51 4.96 -2.47 -8.73
N ASP A 52 4.98 -3.80 -8.81
CA ASP A 52 6.19 -4.59 -8.99
C ASP A 52 6.13 -5.27 -10.35
N GLN A 53 7.21 -5.20 -11.11
CA GLN A 53 7.32 -5.79 -12.44
C GLN A 53 8.62 -6.57 -12.55
N ALA A 54 8.55 -7.77 -13.11
CA ALA A 54 9.69 -8.65 -13.28
C ALA A 54 9.90 -8.96 -14.77
N PHE A 55 11.15 -8.79 -15.24
CA PHE A 55 11.53 -8.94 -16.65
C PHE A 55 12.63 -9.97 -16.84
N LYS A 56 12.59 -10.67 -17.97
CA LYS A 56 13.74 -11.45 -18.48
C LYS A 56 14.15 -11.01 -19.88
N SER A 57 13.17 -10.87 -20.78
CA SER A 57 13.30 -10.26 -22.11
C SER A 57 12.02 -9.50 -22.51
N SER A 58 10.88 -10.00 -22.07
CA SER A 58 9.57 -9.35 -21.98
C SER A 58 9.15 -9.19 -20.51
N LEU A 59 8.02 -8.51 -20.26
CA LEU A 59 7.36 -8.50 -18.96
C LEU A 59 6.89 -9.93 -18.66
N GLU A 60 7.41 -10.52 -17.59
CA GLU A 60 7.16 -11.91 -17.24
C GLU A 60 6.19 -12.05 -16.06
N ALA A 61 6.22 -11.10 -15.13
CA ALA A 61 5.27 -11.05 -14.04
C ALA A 61 5.06 -9.61 -13.58
N TYR A 62 3.88 -9.34 -13.03
CA TYR A 62 3.62 -8.10 -12.33
C TYR A 62 2.71 -8.30 -11.12
N LYS A 63 2.89 -7.43 -10.13
CA LYS A 63 2.07 -7.34 -8.93
C LYS A 63 1.60 -5.92 -8.76
N ILE A 64 0.31 -5.74 -8.50
CA ILE A 64 -0.27 -4.46 -8.10
C ILE A 64 -0.79 -4.65 -6.69
N THR A 65 -0.44 -3.76 -5.78
CA THR A 65 -1.01 -3.71 -4.43
C THR A 65 -1.54 -2.31 -4.17
N THR A 66 -2.76 -2.19 -3.65
CA THR A 66 -3.31 -0.93 -3.17
C THR A 66 -3.85 -1.12 -1.77
N SER A 67 -3.71 -0.10 -0.93
CA SER A 67 -4.22 -0.10 0.44
C SER A 67 -4.80 1.27 0.79
N LEU A 68 -5.94 1.25 1.48
CA LEU A 68 -6.53 2.39 2.15
C LEU A 68 -6.59 2.09 3.65
N ALA A 69 -5.89 2.90 4.46
CA ALA A 69 -5.94 2.84 5.90
C ALA A 69 -6.60 4.09 6.47
N LEU A 70 -7.58 3.87 7.36
CA LEU A 70 -8.29 4.90 8.11
C LEU A 70 -8.03 4.68 9.60
N ASP A 71 -7.44 5.66 10.26
CA ASP A 71 -7.13 5.63 11.69
C ASP A 71 -7.88 6.74 12.43
N LYS A 72 -8.49 6.38 13.56
CA LYS A 72 -9.17 7.33 14.45
C LYS A 72 -8.89 6.99 15.91
N ARG A 73 -8.63 8.02 16.71
CA ARG A 73 -8.45 7.93 18.16
C ARG A 73 -9.56 8.70 18.85
N PHE A 74 -10.10 8.09 19.89
CA PHE A 74 -11.10 8.63 20.79
C PHE A 74 -10.57 8.47 22.23
N GLY A 75 -9.67 9.38 22.64
CA GLY A 75 -8.99 9.28 23.93
C GLY A 75 -8.18 7.98 24.06
N PRO A 76 -8.48 7.09 25.03
CA PRO A 76 -7.77 5.82 25.20
C PRO A 76 -8.11 4.78 24.12
N ILE A 77 -9.15 4.99 23.33
CA ILE A 77 -9.58 4.05 22.30
C ILE A 77 -8.96 4.45 20.96
N SER A 78 -8.43 3.48 20.23
CA SER A 78 -8.02 3.64 18.83
C SER A 78 -8.73 2.62 17.96
N THR A 79 -9.19 3.06 16.79
CA THR A 79 -9.82 2.24 15.77
C THR A 79 -9.10 2.42 14.45
N SER A 80 -8.77 1.32 13.78
CA SER A 80 -8.22 1.33 12.44
C SER A 80 -9.01 0.43 11.51
N ALA A 81 -9.20 0.88 10.28
CA ALA A 81 -9.75 0.09 9.19
C ALA A 81 -8.77 0.13 8.02
N VAL A 82 -8.32 -1.04 7.57
CA VAL A 82 -7.41 -1.19 6.44
C VAL A 82 -8.08 -2.05 5.39
N PHE A 83 -8.19 -1.50 4.18
CA PHE A 83 -8.69 -2.18 3.01
C PHE A 83 -7.55 -2.39 2.03
N ASP A 84 -7.22 -3.64 1.78
CA ASP A 84 -6.12 -4.05 0.90
C ASP A 84 -6.67 -4.78 -0.33
N VAL A 85 -6.16 -4.42 -1.50
CA VAL A 85 -6.38 -5.13 -2.76
C VAL A 85 -5.03 -5.47 -3.34
N SER A 86 -4.80 -6.73 -3.68
CA SER A 86 -3.61 -7.16 -4.39
C SER A 86 -3.94 -8.07 -5.55
N PHE A 87 -3.21 -7.92 -6.63
CA PHE A 87 -3.33 -8.71 -7.84
C PHE A 87 -1.95 -9.11 -8.31
N TYR A 88 -1.78 -10.37 -8.67
CA TYR A 88 -0.54 -10.93 -9.20
C TYR A 88 -0.84 -11.68 -10.50
N ASN A 89 0.00 -11.44 -11.50
CA ASN A 89 -0.09 -12.15 -12.76
C ASN A 89 1.31 -12.49 -13.24
N SER A 90 1.51 -13.73 -13.65
CA SER A 90 2.79 -14.25 -14.11
C SER A 90 2.59 -15.12 -15.35
N ILE A 91 3.39 -14.83 -16.37
CA ILE A 91 3.42 -15.51 -17.67
C ILE A 91 4.31 -16.75 -17.58
N ILE A 92 5.30 -16.75 -16.68
CA ILE A 92 6.28 -17.86 -16.52
C ILE A 92 5.59 -19.16 -16.10
N ASP A 93 4.65 -19.05 -15.18
CA ASP A 93 3.89 -20.16 -14.61
C ASP A 93 2.42 -20.16 -15.04
N ASN A 94 2.03 -19.20 -15.92
CA ASN A 94 0.66 -18.97 -16.36
C ASN A 94 -0.34 -18.81 -15.20
N THR A 95 0.14 -18.25 -14.09
CA THR A 95 -0.66 -17.96 -12.90
C THR A 95 -1.25 -16.55 -13.04
N ALA A 96 -2.54 -16.48 -13.32
CA ALA A 96 -3.34 -15.27 -13.12
C ALA A 96 -4.09 -15.42 -11.80
N ASP A 97 -3.63 -14.74 -10.75
CA ASP A 97 -4.29 -14.82 -9.45
C ASP A 97 -5.61 -14.03 -9.47
N THR A 98 -6.62 -14.59 -8.81
CA THR A 98 -7.84 -13.84 -8.52
C THR A 98 -7.47 -12.68 -7.58
N PRO A 99 -8.02 -11.46 -7.76
CA PRO A 99 -7.72 -10.35 -6.86
C PRO A 99 -7.95 -10.76 -5.40
N ASN A 100 -6.91 -10.63 -4.58
CA ASN A 100 -7.01 -10.82 -3.15
C ASN A 100 -7.49 -9.50 -2.53
N VAL A 101 -8.65 -9.56 -1.88
CA VAL A 101 -9.29 -8.42 -1.24
C VAL A 101 -9.44 -8.74 0.24
N SER A 102 -8.89 -7.90 1.10
CA SER A 102 -9.05 -8.04 2.55
C SER A 102 -9.47 -6.73 3.20
N LEU A 103 -10.41 -6.82 4.14
CA LEU A 103 -10.79 -5.73 5.03
C LEU A 103 -10.44 -6.13 6.46
N THR A 104 -9.54 -5.37 7.08
CA THR A 104 -9.15 -5.56 8.47
C THR A 104 -9.65 -4.40 9.30
N VAL A 105 -10.45 -4.67 10.33
CA VAL A 105 -10.90 -3.66 11.30
C VAL A 105 -10.35 -4.03 12.66
N LYS A 106 -9.66 -3.09 13.32
CA LYS A 106 -9.06 -3.27 14.65
C LYS A 106 -9.54 -2.18 15.59
N GLY A 107 -9.82 -2.57 16.82
CA GLY A 107 -10.06 -1.66 17.95
C GLY A 107 -9.10 -2.02 19.08
N VAL A 108 -8.41 -1.03 19.63
CA VAL A 108 -7.46 -1.21 20.74
C VAL A 108 -7.79 -0.23 21.86
N PHE A 109 -7.80 -0.74 23.09
CA PHE A 109 -7.90 0.05 24.31
C PHE A 109 -6.49 0.26 24.88
N SER A 110 -6.07 1.52 24.96
CA SER A 110 -4.86 1.94 25.66
C SER A 110 -5.19 2.14 27.14
N LYS A 111 -4.31 1.68 28.02
CA LYS A 111 -4.48 1.81 29.48
C LYS A 111 -4.01 3.18 29.98
#